data_AF-A0A7J9IIM3-F1
#
_entry.id   AF-A0A7J9IIM3-F1
#
_cell.length_a   1.000
_cell.length_b   1.000
_cell.length_c   1.000
_cell.angle_alpha   90.00
_cell.angle_beta   90.00
_cell.angle_gamma   90.00
#
_symmetry.space_group_name_H-M   'P 1'
#
loop_
_entity.id
_entity.type
_entity.pdbx_description
1 polymer ?
#
loop_
_entity_poly.entity_id
_entity_poly.type
_entity_poly.pdbx_seq_one_letter_code
_entity_poly.pdbx_strand_id
1 'polypeptide(L)'
;ANVIFLESPAGVGFSYSNTSSDYHHIGDKSTAKDAYTFLVNWLERFPQYKTRDFYITGESYAGHYVPQLAYTILLNNKNANQTLINLKGIAVGNGWIDDRTGYLGQYDYLWTHALNSDETNKGIHAYCHHFNDKDPNECDDFQSKSFVEQGDIDGPEVQTALHAGVAKWHKCRLYPSSYSFVV
;
A
#
# COMPACT_ATOMS: atom_id res chain seq x y z
N ALA A 1 17.66 1.84 15.28
CA ALA A 1 17.58 2.73 14.11
C ALA A 1 17.29 4.16 14.58
N ASN A 2 17.50 5.17 13.73
CA ASN A 2 16.93 6.50 13.92
C ASN A 2 15.76 6.63 12.94
N VAL A 3 14.59 7.00 13.44
CA VAL A 3 13.34 6.98 12.65
C VAL A 3 12.89 8.42 12.41
N ILE A 4 12.56 8.72 11.16
CA ILE A 4 12.00 10.01 10.74
C ILE A 4 10.60 9.74 10.24
N PHE A 5 9.61 10.43 10.80
CA PHE A 5 8.24 10.44 10.30
C PHE A 5 8.07 11.67 9.41
N LEU A 6 7.59 11.46 8.19
CA LEU A 6 7.36 12.50 7.21
C LEU A 6 5.88 12.54 6.85
N GLU A 7 5.22 13.64 7.16
CA GLU A 7 3.86 13.90 6.68
C GLU A 7 3.95 14.39 5.22
N SER A 8 3.45 13.59 4.29
CA SER A 8 3.55 13.84 2.85
C SER A 8 2.34 13.20 2.15
N PRO A 9 1.83 13.80 1.06
CA PRO A 9 2.22 15.06 0.43
C PRO A 9 1.75 16.31 1.20
N ALA A 10 1.99 17.50 0.64
CA ALA A 10 1.44 18.75 1.20
C ALA A 10 -0.09 18.65 1.33
N GLY A 11 -0.64 19.05 2.47
CA GLY A 11 -2.05 18.90 2.83
C GLY A 11 -2.31 17.76 3.82
N VAL A 12 -1.32 16.90 4.08
CA VAL A 12 -1.40 15.85 5.10
C VAL A 12 -0.87 16.39 6.44
N GLY A 13 -1.67 16.28 7.50
CA GLY A 13 -1.27 16.65 8.85
C GLY A 13 -0.88 18.13 8.96
N PHE A 14 0.37 18.40 9.33
CA PHE A 14 0.93 19.75 9.42
C PHE A 14 1.67 20.20 8.16
N SER A 15 1.86 19.32 7.16
CA SER A 15 2.48 19.70 5.90
C SER A 15 1.52 20.55 5.06
N TYR A 16 1.99 21.71 4.57
CA TYR A 16 1.15 22.63 3.79
C TYR A 16 1.93 23.29 2.64
N SER A 17 1.19 23.73 1.63
CA SER A 17 1.64 24.68 0.61
C SER A 17 0.93 26.02 0.76
N ASN A 18 1.66 27.11 0.51
CA ASN A 18 1.09 28.46 0.39
C ASN A 18 0.34 28.67 -0.93
N THR A 19 0.53 27.78 -1.91
CA THR A 19 -0.11 27.84 -3.22
C THR A 19 -1.26 26.84 -3.27
N SER A 20 -2.50 27.33 -3.33
CA SER A 20 -3.69 26.48 -3.29
C SER A 20 -3.82 25.49 -4.45
N SER A 21 -3.28 25.82 -5.64
CA SER A 21 -3.31 24.91 -6.78
C SER A 21 -2.49 23.63 -6.57
N ASP A 22 -1.50 23.64 -5.66
CA ASP A 22 -0.66 22.47 -5.42
C ASP A 22 -1.49 21.29 -4.91
N TYR A 23 -2.52 21.54 -4.11
CA TYR A 23 -3.43 20.52 -3.58
C TYR A 23 -4.27 19.83 -4.67
N HIS A 24 -4.37 20.40 -5.87
CA HIS A 24 -5.10 19.82 -7.00
C HIS A 24 -4.18 19.07 -7.99
N HIS A 25 -2.86 19.15 -7.79
CA HIS A 25 -1.84 18.57 -8.69
C HIS A 25 -0.94 17.55 -7.97
N ILE A 26 -1.41 17.05 -6.83
CA ILE A 26 -0.75 15.99 -6.07
C ILE A 26 -0.89 14.66 -6.83
N GLY A 27 0.22 13.96 -6.97
CA GLY A 27 0.27 12.60 -7.47
C GLY A 27 1.58 11.92 -7.08
N ASP A 28 1.72 10.64 -7.42
CA ASP A 28 2.86 9.84 -6.97
C ASP A 28 4.22 10.46 -7.37
N LYS A 29 4.32 10.96 -8.61
CA LYS A 29 5.56 11.58 -9.14
C LYS A 29 5.94 12.87 -8.42
N SER A 30 4.97 13.76 -8.16
CA SER A 30 5.24 15.00 -7.42
C SER A 30 5.58 14.70 -5.96
N THR A 31 4.85 13.79 -5.33
CA THR A 31 5.10 13.33 -3.96
C THR A 31 6.52 12.76 -3.79
N ALA A 32 6.97 11.89 -4.70
CA ALA A 32 8.32 11.34 -4.65
C ALA A 32 9.41 12.42 -4.82
N LYS A 33 9.19 13.40 -5.70
CA LYS A 33 10.11 14.52 -5.92
C LYS A 33 10.21 15.43 -4.69
N ASP A 34 9.08 15.74 -4.07
CA ASP A 34 9.03 16.62 -2.90
C ASP A 34 9.62 15.93 -1.67
N ALA A 35 9.34 14.64 -1.48
CA ALA A 35 9.97 13.83 -0.44
C ALA A 35 11.49 13.72 -0.62
N TYR A 36 11.98 13.57 -1.85
CA TYR A 36 13.42 13.63 -2.14
C TYR A 36 14.01 14.99 -1.77
N THR A 37 13.34 16.08 -2.15
CA THR A 37 13.76 17.45 -1.84
C THR A 37 13.81 17.68 -0.33
N PHE A 38 12.82 17.17 0.41
CA PHE A 38 12.83 17.16 1.87
C PHE A 38 14.06 16.43 2.42
N LEU A 39 14.37 15.22 1.94
CA LEU A 39 15.51 14.43 2.44
C LEU A 39 16.85 15.12 2.21
N VAL A 40 17.06 15.73 1.04
CA VAL A 40 18.28 16.51 0.75
C VAL A 40 18.40 17.67 1.74
N ASN A 41 17.35 18.48 1.88
CA ASN A 41 17.35 19.62 2.80
C ASN A 41 17.50 19.19 4.27
N TRP A 42 16.89 18.06 4.65
CA TRP A 42 17.02 17.48 5.98
C TRP A 42 18.46 17.04 6.25
N LEU A 43 19.14 16.42 5.28
CA LEU A 43 20.56 16.05 5.41
C LEU A 43 21.50 17.25 5.43
N GLU A 44 21.16 18.36 4.77
CA GLU A 44 21.91 19.61 4.92
C GLU A 44 21.73 20.22 6.32
N ARG A 45 20.53 20.14 6.89
CA ARG A 45 20.26 20.58 8.26
C ARG A 45 20.89 19.66 9.31
N PHE A 46 20.96 18.36 9.04
CA PHE A 46 21.49 17.33 9.94
C PHE A 46 22.67 16.57 9.29
N PRO A 47 23.81 17.24 9.05
CA PRO A 47 24.92 16.70 8.26
C PRO A 47 25.56 15.44 8.86
N GLN A 48 25.42 15.22 10.17
CA GLN A 48 25.90 14.01 10.85
C GLN A 48 25.24 12.71 10.37
N TYR A 49 24.15 12.79 9.60
CA TYR A 49 23.47 11.63 9.03
C TYR A 49 23.87 11.30 7.58
N LYS A 50 24.62 12.17 6.88
CA LYS A 50 24.92 12.01 5.43
C LYS A 50 25.58 10.68 5.05
N THR A 51 26.40 10.11 5.91
CA THR A 51 27.11 8.85 5.63
C THR A 51 26.40 7.61 6.14
N ARG A 52 25.28 7.78 6.87
CA ARG A 52 24.60 6.67 7.53
C ARG A 52 23.80 5.85 6.52
N ASP A 53 23.69 4.56 6.81
CA ASP A 53 22.78 3.68 6.10
C ASP A 53 21.35 4.20 6.21
N PHE A 54 20.70 4.34 5.07
CA PHE A 54 19.35 4.88 4.95
C PHE A 54 18.41 3.81 4.41
N TYR A 55 17.24 3.68 5.03
CA TYR A 55 16.18 2.75 4.64
C TYR A 55 14.87 3.52 4.54
N ILE A 56 14.02 3.14 3.60
CA ILE A 56 12.69 3.72 3.45
C ILE A 56 11.66 2.66 3.81
N THR A 57 10.74 2.99 4.70
CA THR A 57 9.69 2.09 5.14
C THR A 57 8.33 2.75 5.05
N GLY A 58 7.29 2.00 4.72
CA GLY A 58 5.92 2.52 4.67
C GLY A 58 4.88 1.40 4.61
N GLU A 59 3.60 1.77 4.74
CA GLU A 59 2.47 0.85 4.73
C GLU A 59 1.36 1.29 3.77
N SER A 60 0.52 0.35 3.31
CA SER A 60 -0.68 0.64 2.51
C SER A 60 -0.33 1.31 1.17
N TYR A 61 -0.86 2.49 0.87
CA TYR A 61 -0.53 3.21 -0.37
C TYR A 61 0.96 3.62 -0.46
N ALA A 62 1.72 3.52 0.65
CA ALA A 62 3.17 3.64 0.59
C ALA A 62 3.85 2.53 -0.26
N GLY A 63 3.13 1.48 -0.67
CA GLY A 63 3.56 0.59 -1.74
C GLY A 63 3.84 1.31 -3.07
N HIS A 64 3.23 2.48 -3.29
CA HIS A 64 3.61 3.41 -4.37
C HIS A 64 4.74 4.35 -3.94
N TYR A 65 4.63 4.99 -2.77
CA TYR A 65 5.54 6.05 -2.35
C TYR A 65 6.99 5.56 -2.13
N VAL A 66 7.15 4.43 -1.42
CA VAL A 66 8.44 3.89 -1.02
C VAL A 66 9.32 3.53 -2.24
N PRO A 67 8.89 2.70 -3.19
CA PRO A 67 9.72 2.35 -4.34
C PRO A 67 9.95 3.54 -5.28
N GLN A 68 8.97 4.45 -5.44
CA GLN A 68 9.14 5.63 -6.30
C GLN A 68 10.13 6.65 -5.70
N LEU A 69 10.12 6.84 -4.37
CA LEU A 69 11.13 7.65 -3.69
C LEU A 69 12.52 6.99 -3.76
N ALA A 70 12.60 5.68 -3.53
CA ALA A 70 13.85 4.94 -3.68
C ALA A 70 14.44 5.09 -5.08
N TYR A 71 13.62 4.92 -6.12
CA TYR A 71 14.00 5.13 -7.51
C TYR A 71 14.49 6.57 -7.75
N THR A 72 13.78 7.57 -7.23
CA THR A 72 14.16 8.99 -7.33
C THR A 72 15.51 9.26 -6.69
N ILE A 73 15.79 8.68 -5.52
CA ILE A 73 17.11 8.78 -4.86
C ILE A 73 18.20 8.16 -5.73
N LEU A 74 17.99 6.94 -6.23
CA LEU A 74 18.98 6.24 -7.05
C LEU A 74 19.29 6.99 -8.35
N LEU A 75 18.30 7.62 -8.97
CA LEU A 75 18.52 8.48 -10.13
C LEU A 75 19.36 9.71 -9.79
N ASN A 76 19.03 10.41 -8.71
CA ASN A 76 19.73 11.65 -8.34
C ASN A 76 21.13 11.40 -7.79
N ASN A 77 21.37 10.27 -7.12
CA ASN A 77 22.69 9.86 -6.65
C ASN A 77 23.71 9.67 -7.79
N LYS A 78 23.26 9.52 -9.06
CA LYS A 78 24.15 9.46 -10.22
C LYS A 78 24.75 10.82 -10.59
N ASN A 79 24.17 11.91 -10.08
CA ASN A 79 24.66 13.26 -10.33
C ASN A 79 25.76 13.62 -9.33
N ALA A 80 26.99 13.84 -9.80
CA ALA A 80 28.16 14.10 -8.96
C ALA A 80 28.06 15.35 -8.06
N ASN A 81 27.14 16.27 -8.35
CA ASN A 81 26.97 17.55 -7.64
C ASN A 81 25.80 17.54 -6.63
N GLN A 82 25.24 16.39 -6.29
CA GLN A 82 24.09 16.27 -5.39
C GLN A 82 24.47 15.59 -4.07
N THR A 83 23.74 15.90 -2.99
CA THR A 83 23.90 15.23 -1.69
C THR A 83 23.58 13.75 -1.83
N LEU A 84 24.59 12.90 -1.61
CA LEU A 84 24.44 11.46 -1.73
C LEU A 84 23.64 10.90 -0.55
N ILE A 85 22.55 10.19 -0.85
CA ILE A 85 21.79 9.44 0.15
C ILE A 85 22.21 7.97 0.07
N ASN A 86 22.83 7.44 1.14
CA ASN A 86 23.32 6.05 1.20
C ASN A 86 22.17 5.05 1.42
N LEU A 87 21.27 4.94 0.45
CA LEU A 87 20.12 4.04 0.45
C LEU A 87 20.58 2.56 0.40
N LYS A 88 20.18 1.78 1.41
CA LYS A 88 20.51 0.36 1.56
C LYS A 88 19.36 -0.58 1.26
N GLY A 89 18.12 -0.13 1.45
CA GLY A 89 16.96 -0.97 1.20
C GLY A 89 15.65 -0.26 1.47
N ILE A 90 14.57 -0.98 1.14
CA ILE A 90 13.20 -0.58 1.38
C ILE A 90 12.43 -1.69 2.09
N ALA A 91 11.40 -1.33 2.85
CA ALA A 91 10.42 -2.27 3.38
C ALA A 91 9.01 -1.70 3.21
N VAL A 92 8.06 -2.54 2.81
CA VAL A 92 6.67 -2.14 2.58
C VAL A 92 5.76 -3.13 3.30
N GLY A 93 4.95 -2.63 4.24
CA GLY A 93 3.91 -3.41 4.91
C GLY A 93 2.59 -3.29 4.17
N ASN A 94 1.90 -4.41 3.93
CA ASN A 94 0.54 -4.45 3.36
C ASN A 94 0.33 -3.47 2.19
N GLY A 95 1.32 -3.40 1.30
CA GLY A 95 1.40 -2.35 0.30
C GLY A 95 0.49 -2.55 -0.89
N TRP A 96 -0.06 -1.46 -1.43
CA TRP A 96 -0.64 -1.46 -2.77
C TRP A 96 0.50 -1.42 -3.80
N ILE A 97 0.63 -2.46 -4.63
CA ILE A 97 1.80 -2.65 -5.52
C ILE A 97 1.37 -2.77 -6.99
N ASP A 98 0.37 -3.61 -7.26
CA ASP A 98 -0.18 -3.86 -8.58
C ASP A 98 -1.69 -4.01 -8.43
N ASP A 99 -2.46 -3.21 -9.18
CA ASP A 99 -3.92 -3.14 -9.03
C ASP A 99 -4.55 -4.53 -9.24
N ARG A 100 -4.20 -5.19 -10.35
CA ARG A 100 -4.81 -6.46 -10.73
C ARG A 100 -4.53 -7.55 -9.70
N THR A 101 -3.27 -7.71 -9.32
CA THR A 101 -2.88 -8.73 -8.34
C THR A 101 -3.43 -8.40 -6.97
N GLY A 102 -3.50 -7.11 -6.61
CA GLY A 102 -4.09 -6.62 -5.37
C GLY A 102 -5.57 -6.96 -5.27
N TYR A 103 -6.37 -6.62 -6.28
CA TYR A 103 -7.79 -6.93 -6.31
C TYR A 103 -8.06 -8.43 -6.36
N LEU A 104 -7.38 -9.18 -7.23
CA LEU A 104 -7.59 -10.63 -7.31
C LEU A 104 -7.24 -11.31 -5.98
N GLY A 105 -6.11 -10.94 -5.37
CA GLY A 105 -5.70 -11.45 -4.07
C GLY A 105 -6.68 -11.09 -2.95
N GLN A 106 -7.32 -9.92 -3.01
CA GLN A 106 -8.38 -9.53 -2.08
C GLN A 106 -9.60 -10.46 -2.19
N TYR A 107 -10.09 -10.74 -3.40
CA TYR A 107 -11.24 -11.63 -3.58
C TYR A 107 -10.93 -13.09 -3.22
N ASP A 108 -9.73 -13.58 -3.54
CA ASP A 108 -9.26 -14.89 -3.08
C ASP A 108 -9.18 -14.95 -1.54
N TYR A 109 -8.72 -13.87 -0.91
CA TYR A 109 -8.69 -13.77 0.54
C TYR A 109 -10.10 -13.84 1.14
N LEU A 110 -11.07 -13.08 0.60
CA LEU A 110 -12.46 -13.11 1.06
C LEU A 110 -13.09 -14.51 0.91
N TRP A 111 -12.84 -15.19 -0.20
CA TRP A 111 -13.32 -16.56 -0.43
C TRP A 111 -12.71 -17.56 0.54
N THR A 112 -11.38 -17.55 0.71
CA THR A 112 -10.69 -18.47 1.63
C THR A 112 -11.04 -18.25 3.10
N HIS A 113 -11.54 -17.07 3.45
CA HIS A 113 -12.03 -16.73 4.80
C HIS A 113 -13.54 -16.87 4.96
N ALA A 114 -14.21 -17.55 4.03
CA ALA A 114 -15.65 -17.82 4.04
C ALA A 114 -16.53 -16.56 4.07
N LEU A 115 -16.04 -15.45 3.52
CA LEU A 115 -16.76 -14.19 3.37
C LEU A 115 -17.41 -14.06 1.98
N ASN A 116 -16.92 -14.82 0.99
CA ASN A 116 -17.54 -14.90 -0.34
C ASN A 116 -17.85 -16.35 -0.71
N SER A 117 -18.94 -16.53 -1.46
CA SER A 117 -19.37 -17.85 -1.95
C SER A 117 -18.49 -18.37 -3.08
N ASP A 118 -18.50 -19.69 -3.30
CA ASP A 118 -17.84 -20.32 -4.44
C ASP A 118 -18.31 -19.75 -5.79
N GLU A 119 -19.58 -19.35 -5.87
CA GLU A 119 -20.16 -18.76 -7.07
C GLU A 119 -19.58 -17.38 -7.33
N THR A 120 -19.49 -16.54 -6.29
CA THR A 120 -18.89 -15.21 -6.38
C THR A 120 -17.42 -15.29 -6.78
N ASN A 121 -16.63 -16.16 -6.12
CA ASN A 121 -15.21 -16.30 -6.45
C ASN A 121 -15.01 -16.78 -7.91
N LYS A 122 -15.76 -17.78 -8.35
CA LYS A 122 -15.69 -18.26 -9.75
C LYS A 122 -16.08 -17.18 -10.75
N GLY A 123 -17.09 -16.37 -10.44
CA GLY A 123 -17.49 -15.25 -11.27
C GLY A 123 -16.38 -14.21 -11.40
N ILE A 124 -15.76 -13.81 -10.30
CA ILE A 124 -14.65 -12.85 -10.31
C ILE A 124 -13.49 -13.35 -11.16
N HIS A 125 -13.05 -14.60 -10.99
CA HIS A 125 -11.97 -15.16 -11.82
C HIS A 125 -12.33 -15.30 -13.30
N ALA A 126 -13.61 -15.46 -13.63
CA ALA A 126 -14.09 -15.61 -15.00
C ALA A 126 -14.26 -14.27 -15.73
N TYR A 127 -14.64 -13.21 -15.02
CA TYR A 127 -15.05 -11.94 -15.63
C TYR A 127 -14.17 -10.74 -15.28
N CYS A 128 -13.40 -10.77 -14.19
CA CYS A 128 -12.56 -9.65 -13.75
C CYS A 128 -11.08 -9.88 -14.07
N HIS A 129 -10.63 -9.45 -15.25
CA HIS A 129 -9.24 -9.62 -15.67
C HIS A 129 -8.39 -8.37 -15.47
N HIS A 130 -9.02 -7.19 -15.49
CA HIS A 130 -8.35 -5.90 -15.47
C HIS A 130 -8.70 -5.05 -14.25
N PHE A 131 -9.83 -5.32 -13.60
CA PHE A 131 -10.43 -4.53 -12.52
C PHE A 131 -10.60 -3.06 -12.90
N ASN A 132 -11.11 -2.83 -14.12
CA ASN A 132 -11.43 -1.50 -14.65
C ASN A 132 -12.48 -1.60 -15.76
N ASP A 133 -12.73 -0.48 -16.45
CA ASP A 133 -13.70 -0.31 -17.52
C ASP A 133 -13.50 -1.20 -18.76
N LYS A 134 -12.42 -1.98 -18.81
CA LYS A 134 -12.17 -2.97 -19.86
C LYS A 134 -12.81 -4.33 -19.60
N ASP A 135 -13.22 -4.59 -18.36
CA ASP A 135 -13.89 -5.83 -18.01
C ASP A 135 -15.38 -5.78 -18.41
N PRO A 136 -15.99 -6.94 -18.68
CA PRO A 136 -17.43 -7.04 -18.92
C PRO A 136 -18.24 -6.62 -17.68
N ASN A 137 -19.48 -6.16 -17.88
CA ASN A 137 -20.37 -5.70 -16.81
C ASN A 137 -20.59 -6.76 -15.70
N GLU A 138 -20.50 -8.05 -16.06
CA GLU A 138 -20.57 -9.16 -15.12
C GLU A 138 -19.51 -9.07 -14.02
N CYS A 139 -18.34 -8.48 -14.30
CA CYS A 139 -17.34 -8.24 -13.28
C CYS A 139 -17.89 -7.33 -12.17
N ASP A 140 -18.54 -6.22 -12.53
CA ASP A 140 -19.14 -5.29 -11.55
C ASP A 140 -20.28 -5.95 -10.75
N ASP A 141 -21.08 -6.80 -11.39
CA ASP A 141 -22.12 -7.58 -10.73
C ASP A 141 -21.52 -8.52 -9.66
N PHE A 142 -20.44 -9.23 -9.99
CA PHE A 142 -19.77 -10.12 -9.04
C PHE A 142 -18.99 -9.37 -7.95
N GLN A 143 -18.37 -8.23 -8.26
CA GLN A 143 -17.76 -7.35 -7.25
C GLN A 143 -18.83 -6.83 -6.27
N SER A 144 -19.99 -6.42 -6.78
CA SER A 144 -21.12 -5.97 -5.96
C SER A 144 -21.68 -7.11 -5.09
N LYS A 145 -21.80 -8.32 -5.66
CA LYS A 145 -22.21 -9.52 -4.91
C LYS A 145 -21.23 -9.84 -3.79
N SER A 146 -19.92 -9.78 -4.06
CA SER A 146 -18.87 -9.96 -3.05
C SER A 146 -19.00 -8.97 -1.89
N PHE A 147 -19.31 -7.70 -2.18
CA PHE A 147 -19.53 -6.69 -1.15
C PHE A 147 -20.76 -7.00 -0.29
N VAL A 148 -21.87 -7.41 -0.92
CA VAL A 148 -23.10 -7.79 -0.20
C VAL A 148 -22.89 -9.03 0.68
N GLU A 149 -22.14 -10.03 0.20
CA GLU A 149 -21.86 -11.27 0.95
C GLU A 149 -21.03 -11.04 2.23
N GLN A 150 -20.16 -10.03 2.23
CA GLN A 150 -19.37 -9.66 3.42
C GLN A 150 -20.23 -9.17 4.58
N GLY A 151 -21.38 -8.55 4.29
CA GLY A 151 -22.25 -7.97 5.31
C GLY A 151 -21.63 -6.76 6.02
N ASP A 152 -22.05 -6.52 7.26
CA ASP A 152 -21.64 -5.36 8.06
C ASP A 152 -20.33 -5.64 8.81
N ILE A 153 -19.27 -5.90 8.05
CA ILE A 153 -17.91 -6.03 8.58
C ILE A 153 -17.09 -4.85 8.08
N ASP A 154 -16.34 -4.19 8.97
CA ASP A 154 -15.46 -3.09 8.61
C ASP A 154 -14.43 -3.54 7.56
N GLY A 155 -14.58 -3.09 6.31
CA GLY A 155 -13.75 -3.47 5.17
C GLY A 155 -12.23 -3.31 5.38
N PRO A 156 -11.73 -2.22 6.01
CA PRO A 156 -10.31 -2.11 6.37
C PRO A 156 -9.88 -3.12 7.43
N GLU A 157 -10.80 -3.54 8.31
CA GLU A 157 -10.55 -4.47 9.40
C GLU A 157 -10.70 -5.94 8.97
N VAL A 158 -11.40 -6.28 7.89
CA VAL A 158 -11.31 -7.66 7.34
C VAL A 158 -9.89 -7.96 6.85
N GLN A 159 -9.24 -6.96 6.26
CA GLN A 159 -7.85 -7.03 5.82
C GLN A 159 -6.86 -6.98 7.01
N THR A 160 -7.21 -6.30 8.11
CA THR A 160 -6.30 -6.01 9.25
C THR A 160 -6.55 -6.87 10.52
N ALA A 161 -7.80 -7.10 10.91
CA ALA A 161 -8.21 -7.77 12.16
C ALA A 161 -8.09 -9.31 12.13
N LEU A 162 -8.17 -9.95 10.96
CA LEU A 162 -7.95 -11.41 10.87
C LEU A 162 -6.46 -11.79 10.94
N HIS A 163 -5.55 -10.88 10.57
CA HIS A 163 -4.10 -11.07 10.78
C HIS A 163 -3.66 -10.82 12.24
N ALA A 164 -4.48 -10.10 13.04
CA ALA A 164 -4.21 -9.83 14.46
C ALA A 164 -4.83 -10.86 15.43
N GLY A 165 -5.45 -11.94 14.94
CA GLY A 165 -5.92 -13.03 15.78
C GLY A 165 -7.13 -12.72 16.67
N VAL A 166 -7.97 -11.74 16.31
CA VAL A 166 -9.18 -11.39 17.09
C VAL A 166 -10.43 -11.64 16.25
N ALA A 167 -10.78 -12.91 16.04
CA ALA A 167 -12.11 -13.29 15.59
C ALA A 167 -12.79 -14.17 16.65
N LYS A 168 -13.90 -13.68 17.21
CA LYS A 168 -14.81 -14.50 18.02
C LYS A 168 -15.53 -15.49 17.10
N TRP A 169 -15.06 -16.72 17.14
CA TRP A 169 -15.62 -17.89 16.45
C TRP A 169 -17.13 -18.05 16.71
N HIS A 170 -17.96 -17.85 15.68
CA HIS A 170 -19.24 -18.54 15.58
C HIS A 170 -19.04 -19.81 14.74
N LYS A 171 -19.52 -20.94 15.28
CA LYS A 171 -19.20 -22.30 14.84
C LYS A 171 -19.48 -22.53 13.35
N CYS A 172 -18.42 -22.54 12.53
CA CYS A 172 -18.39 -23.29 11.27
C CYS A 172 -17.44 -24.48 11.41
N ARG A 173 -17.91 -25.64 10.94
CA ARG A 173 -17.31 -26.97 11.13
C ARG A 173 -16.08 -27.10 10.21
N LEU A 174 -14.88 -26.87 10.76
CA LEU A 174 -13.61 -26.96 10.03
C LEU A 174 -13.12 -28.41 9.87
N TYR A 175 -12.71 -28.77 8.66
CA TYR A 175 -11.79 -29.89 8.41
C TYR A 175 -10.36 -29.44 8.70
N PRO A 176 -9.47 -30.28 9.25
CA PRO A 176 -8.17 -29.84 9.74
C PRO A 176 -7.14 -29.78 8.60
N SER A 177 -6.69 -28.58 8.25
CA SER A 177 -5.37 -28.38 7.65
C SER A 177 -4.63 -27.31 8.46
N SER A 178 -3.74 -27.79 9.32
CA SER A 178 -2.85 -27.03 10.17
C SER A 178 -1.75 -26.35 9.34
N TYR A 179 -1.77 -25.01 9.28
CA TYR A 179 -0.58 -24.22 9.03
C TYR A 179 -0.59 -23.00 9.95
N SER A 180 0.35 -22.99 10.89
CA SER A 180 0.68 -21.83 11.71
C SER A 180 1.80 -21.07 11.01
N PHE A 181 1.64 -19.76 10.84
CA PHE A 181 2.78 -18.85 10.67
C PHE A 181 2.81 -17.93 11.89
N VAL A 182 3.96 -17.94 12.56
CA VAL A 182 4.35 -17.07 13.65
C VAL A 182 5.32 -16.05 13.06
N VAL A 183 5.16 -14.78 13.42
CA VAL A 183 6.25 -13.79 13.47
C VAL A 183 6.41 -13.39 14.93
#